data_AF-A0A0K8Q3N4-F1
#
_entry.id   AF-A0A0K8Q3N4-F1
#
_cell.length_a   1.000
_cell.length_b   1.000
_cell.length_c   1.000
_cell.angle_alpha   90.00
_cell.angle_beta   90.00
_cell.angle_gamma   90.00
#
_symmetry.space_group_name_H-M   'P 1'
#
loop_
_entity.id
_entity.type
_entity.pdbx_description
1 polymer ?
#
loop_
_entity_poly.entity_id
_entity_poly.type
_entity_poly.pdbx_seq_one_letter_code
_entity_poly.pdbx_strand_id
1 'polypeptide(L)'
;MEARPWLPSYGALSPYLSELSVADVTSKVAVLRALWAHLERSRPHPGPALLLVDDAHDLDSATAEMVAELVQAGWAKLVATCIPRPGIPQPMLRLWHDGTAERFDIAPLTLEQGHSLCEALLGGTVLNSTAREFWQESGGNTLLLKTLVLEAQRSGTLIQRHGVWLSTGSNVRSLELTAVVKVQLMRISAEGREALNLIALAEPVDRSIVSDIAGEPAVKELLEQRLVVQSVDSQPTLRLVSPVYGGAPADCPGGPKPPAAPAAC
;
A
#
# COMPACT_ATOMS: atom_id res chain seq x y z
N MET A 1 18.76 -10.29 -5.13
CA MET A 1 17.41 -10.87 -5.30
C MET A 1 17.44 -12.25 -4.66
N GLU A 2 17.59 -12.27 -3.34
CA GLU A 2 17.69 -13.51 -2.58
C GLU A 2 16.26 -13.98 -2.27
N ALA A 3 15.96 -15.21 -2.67
CA ALA A 3 14.74 -15.90 -2.26
C ALA A 3 14.70 -15.92 -0.73
N ARG A 4 13.61 -15.42 -0.13
CA ARG A 4 13.42 -15.39 1.32
C ARG A 4 13.39 -16.84 1.84
N PRO A 5 14.43 -17.34 2.54
CA PRO A 5 14.62 -18.77 2.80
C PRO A 5 13.65 -19.37 3.82
N TRP A 6 12.73 -18.57 4.40
CA TRP A 6 11.75 -19.00 5.40
C TRP A 6 10.30 -19.05 4.89
N LEU A 7 10.00 -18.66 3.64
CA LEU A 7 8.66 -18.92 3.09
C LEU A 7 8.57 -20.40 2.69
N PRO A 8 7.63 -21.17 3.25
CA PRO A 8 7.36 -22.51 2.75
C PRO A 8 6.92 -22.40 1.27
N SER A 9 7.49 -23.25 0.41
CA SER A 9 7.05 -23.36 -0.98
C SER A 9 5.53 -23.56 -1.03
N TYR A 10 4.86 -22.84 -1.93
CA TYR A 10 3.40 -22.89 -2.08
C TYR A 10 2.60 -22.32 -0.90
N GLY A 11 3.19 -21.40 -0.14
CA GLY A 11 2.56 -20.83 1.07
C GLY A 11 1.16 -20.25 0.81
N ALA A 12 0.99 -19.49 -0.28
CA ALA A 12 -0.31 -18.91 -0.64
C ALA A 12 -1.35 -19.95 -1.10
N LEU A 13 -0.90 -21.14 -1.51
CA LEU A 13 -1.77 -22.24 -1.93
C LEU A 13 -2.08 -23.21 -0.78
N SER A 14 -1.43 -23.09 0.37
CA SER A 14 -1.58 -24.00 1.51
C SER A 14 -3.02 -24.37 1.86
N PRO A 15 -4.01 -23.44 1.87
CA PRO A 15 -5.41 -23.78 2.15
C PRO A 15 -6.03 -24.76 1.13
N TYR A 16 -5.53 -24.80 -0.10
CA TYR A 16 -6.01 -25.65 -1.19
C TYR A 16 -5.25 -26.98 -1.29
N LEU A 17 -4.14 -27.12 -0.55
CA LEU A 17 -3.27 -28.30 -0.56
C LEU A 17 -3.47 -29.18 0.67
N SER A 18 -4.52 -28.94 1.47
CA SER A 18 -4.81 -29.68 2.70
C SER A 18 -5.03 -31.19 2.49
N GLU A 19 -5.33 -31.62 1.27
CA GLU A 19 -5.51 -33.03 0.89
C GLU A 19 -4.21 -33.73 0.43
N LEU A 20 -3.10 -32.99 0.27
CA LEU A 20 -1.81 -33.54 -0.16
C LEU A 20 -0.95 -33.98 1.02
N SER A 21 -0.22 -35.09 0.86
CA SER A 21 0.79 -35.49 1.83
C SER A 21 2.00 -34.56 1.79
N VAL A 22 2.73 -34.43 2.91
CA VAL A 22 3.95 -33.59 3.00
C VAL A 22 5.00 -33.99 1.96
N ALA A 23 5.05 -35.26 1.56
CA ALA A 23 5.94 -35.74 0.50
C ALA A 23 5.53 -35.22 -0.88
N ASP A 24 4.23 -35.05 -1.14
CA ASP A 24 3.70 -34.61 -2.43
C ASP A 24 3.78 -33.10 -2.64
N VAL A 25 3.86 -32.30 -1.57
CA VAL A 25 4.04 -30.83 -1.66
C VAL A 25 5.39 -30.46 -2.28
N THR A 26 6.38 -31.35 -2.24
CA THR A 26 7.66 -31.17 -2.95
C THR A 26 7.53 -31.39 -4.46
N SER A 27 6.47 -32.06 -4.92
CA SER A 27 6.22 -32.35 -6.33
C SER A 27 5.28 -31.32 -6.96
N LYS A 28 5.85 -30.47 -7.82
CA LYS A 28 5.09 -29.46 -8.59
C LYS A 28 3.88 -30.02 -9.32
N VAL A 29 3.99 -31.24 -9.86
CA VAL A 29 2.91 -31.91 -10.60
C VAL A 29 1.77 -32.32 -9.66
N ALA A 30 2.08 -32.80 -8.46
CA ALA A 30 1.07 -33.17 -7.48
C ALA A 30 0.31 -31.95 -6.97
N VAL A 31 1.04 -30.85 -6.71
CA VAL A 31 0.45 -29.55 -6.32
C VAL A 31 -0.46 -29.00 -7.41
N LEU A 32 -0.01 -28.99 -8.68
CA LEU A 32 -0.82 -28.56 -9.82
C LEU A 32 -2.10 -29.41 -9.96
N ARG A 33 -2.00 -30.74 -9.83
CA ARG A 33 -3.17 -31.63 -9.91
C ARG A 33 -4.15 -31.41 -8.78
N ALA A 34 -3.67 -31.23 -7.55
CA ALA A 34 -4.54 -30.97 -6.40
C ALA A 34 -5.27 -29.63 -6.53
N LEU A 35 -4.53 -28.58 -6.91
CA LEU A 35 -5.11 -27.27 -7.18
C LEU A 35 -6.15 -27.34 -8.29
N TRP A 36 -5.86 -28.04 -9.40
CA TRP A 36 -6.81 -28.22 -10.48
C TRP A 36 -8.05 -28.99 -10.03
N ALA A 37 -7.88 -30.12 -9.34
CA ALA A 37 -8.99 -30.91 -8.82
C ALA A 37 -9.86 -30.09 -7.84
N HIS A 38 -9.27 -29.16 -7.09
CA HIS A 38 -10.01 -28.24 -6.25
C HIS A 38 -10.79 -27.20 -7.09
N LEU A 39 -10.15 -26.57 -8.08
CA LEU A 39 -10.79 -25.59 -8.97
C LEU A 39 -11.93 -26.22 -9.78
N GLU A 40 -11.79 -27.48 -10.19
CA GLU A 40 -12.77 -28.22 -10.98
C GLU A 40 -13.99 -28.62 -10.15
N ARG A 41 -13.79 -28.98 -8.87
CA ARG A 41 -14.90 -29.23 -7.91
C ARG A 41 -15.72 -27.97 -7.63
N SER A 42 -15.06 -26.82 -7.59
CA SER A 42 -15.69 -25.53 -7.26
C SER A 42 -16.23 -24.79 -8.48
N ARG A 43 -16.20 -25.40 -9.68
CA ARG A 43 -16.58 -24.74 -10.94
C ARG A 43 -18.08 -24.90 -11.25
N PRO A 44 -18.85 -23.80 -11.29
CA PRO A 44 -20.25 -23.85 -11.72
C PRO A 44 -20.42 -23.88 -13.26
N HIS A 45 -19.42 -23.43 -14.02
CA HIS A 45 -19.50 -23.28 -15.49
C HIS A 45 -18.20 -23.70 -16.20
N PRO A 46 -18.30 -24.14 -17.47
CA PRO A 46 -17.14 -24.40 -18.33
C PRO A 46 -16.45 -23.09 -18.75
N GLY A 47 -15.11 -23.09 -18.79
CA GLY A 47 -14.28 -21.94 -19.15
C GLY A 47 -13.11 -21.73 -18.18
N PRO A 48 -12.10 -20.89 -18.50
CA PRO A 48 -10.91 -20.68 -17.67
C PRO A 48 -11.28 -20.09 -16.29
N ALA A 49 -10.55 -20.48 -15.25
CA ALA A 49 -10.80 -20.03 -13.88
C ALA A 49 -10.28 -18.59 -13.72
N LEU A 50 -10.96 -17.74 -12.97
CA LEU A 50 -10.44 -16.41 -12.64
C LEU A 50 -9.66 -16.47 -11.32
N LEU A 51 -8.36 -16.21 -11.38
CA LEU A 51 -7.49 -16.09 -10.22
C LEU A 51 -7.35 -14.62 -9.85
N LEU A 52 -7.73 -14.28 -8.62
CA LEU A 52 -7.47 -12.97 -8.01
C LEU A 52 -6.32 -13.13 -7.01
N VAL A 53 -5.20 -12.46 -7.28
CA VAL A 53 -4.02 -12.48 -6.42
C VAL A 53 -3.84 -11.07 -5.85
N ASP A 54 -4.08 -10.92 -4.56
CA ASP A 54 -3.75 -9.68 -3.85
C ASP A 54 -2.29 -9.71 -3.39
N ASP A 55 -1.63 -8.56 -3.41
CA ASP A 55 -0.23 -8.39 -2.97
C ASP A 55 0.72 -9.45 -3.58
N ALA A 56 0.69 -9.60 -4.90
CA ALA A 56 1.45 -10.62 -5.62
C ALA A 56 2.98 -10.57 -5.41
N HIS A 57 3.50 -9.45 -4.93
CA HIS A 57 4.90 -9.27 -4.55
C HIS A 57 5.32 -10.10 -3.32
N ASP A 58 4.36 -10.54 -2.51
CA ASP A 58 4.58 -11.40 -1.35
C ASP A 58 4.48 -12.90 -1.70
N LEU A 59 4.14 -13.24 -2.96
CA LEU A 59 4.13 -14.63 -3.40
C LEU A 59 5.53 -15.24 -3.37
N ASP A 60 5.61 -16.49 -2.91
CA ASP A 60 6.80 -17.31 -3.10
C ASP A 60 6.99 -17.63 -4.60
N SER A 61 8.24 -17.85 -5.01
CA SER A 61 8.58 -18.08 -6.41
C SER A 61 7.81 -19.26 -6.99
N ALA A 62 7.74 -20.39 -6.25
CA ALA A 62 7.10 -21.60 -6.72
C ALA A 62 5.58 -21.40 -6.98
N THR A 63 4.89 -20.66 -6.10
CA THR A 63 3.49 -20.25 -6.37
C THR A 63 3.40 -19.34 -7.59
N ALA A 64 4.27 -18.33 -7.70
CA ALA A 64 4.24 -17.40 -8.83
C ALA A 64 4.49 -18.12 -10.18
N GLU A 65 5.42 -19.07 -10.22
CA GLU A 65 5.66 -19.93 -11.38
C GLU A 65 4.42 -20.75 -11.73
N MET A 66 3.77 -21.36 -10.74
CA MET A 66 2.58 -22.16 -10.95
C MET A 66 1.42 -21.32 -11.52
N VAL A 67 1.17 -20.15 -10.95
CA VAL A 67 0.14 -19.22 -11.43
C VAL A 67 0.43 -18.82 -12.88
N ALA A 68 1.69 -18.52 -13.21
CA ALA A 68 2.06 -18.17 -14.58
C ALA A 68 1.84 -19.32 -15.57
N GLU A 69 2.17 -20.56 -15.19
CA GLU A 69 1.93 -21.73 -16.04
C GLU A 69 0.44 -21.99 -16.29
N LEU A 70 -0.41 -21.82 -15.27
CA LEU A 70 -1.87 -21.97 -15.42
C LEU A 70 -2.45 -20.95 -16.39
N VAL A 71 -1.93 -19.72 -16.36
CA VAL A 71 -2.35 -18.64 -17.27
C VAL A 71 -1.87 -18.92 -18.70
N GLN A 72 -0.60 -19.31 -18.87
CA GLN A 72 -0.03 -19.64 -20.19
C GLN A 72 -0.71 -20.85 -20.84
N ALA A 73 -1.08 -21.87 -20.05
CA ALA A 73 -1.84 -23.03 -20.52
C ALA A 73 -3.30 -22.70 -20.90
N GLY A 74 -3.76 -21.47 -20.66
CA GLY A 74 -5.14 -21.04 -20.92
C GLY A 74 -6.16 -21.62 -19.93
N TRP A 75 -5.69 -22.20 -18.82
CA TRP A 75 -6.52 -22.82 -17.80
C TRP A 75 -7.09 -21.79 -16.81
N ALA A 76 -6.41 -20.65 -16.68
CA ALA A 76 -6.82 -19.54 -15.84
C ALA A 76 -6.65 -18.17 -16.52
N LYS A 77 -7.46 -17.20 -16.06
CA LYS A 77 -7.27 -15.76 -16.24
C LYS A 77 -6.79 -15.18 -14.92
N LEU A 78 -5.95 -14.16 -14.96
CA LEU A 78 -5.32 -13.59 -13.78
C LEU A 78 -5.65 -12.10 -13.66
N VAL A 79 -6.07 -11.71 -12.47
CA VAL A 79 -6.05 -10.32 -12.00
C VAL A 79 -5.16 -10.30 -10.76
N ALA A 80 -4.11 -9.50 -10.79
CA ALA A 80 -3.17 -9.42 -9.68
C ALA A 80 -2.87 -7.97 -9.31
N THR A 81 -2.77 -7.71 -8.01
CA THR A 81 -2.28 -6.43 -7.48
C THR A 81 -0.83 -6.60 -7.04
N CYS A 82 -0.03 -5.56 -7.19
CA CYS A 82 1.35 -5.56 -6.73
C CYS A 82 1.78 -4.14 -6.38
N ILE A 83 2.69 -4.01 -5.42
CA ILE A 83 3.37 -2.74 -5.19
C ILE A 83 4.62 -2.63 -6.09
N PRO A 84 5.03 -1.41 -6.49
CA PRO A 84 6.15 -1.22 -7.40
C PRO A 84 7.49 -1.77 -6.88
N ARG A 85 7.67 -1.85 -5.55
CA ARG A 85 8.91 -2.31 -4.89
C ARG A 85 8.55 -3.12 -3.64
N PRO A 86 9.03 -4.38 -3.48
CA PRO A 86 10.20 -4.99 -4.13
C PRO A 86 10.01 -5.32 -5.62
N GLY A 87 8.76 -5.34 -6.10
CA GLY A 87 8.42 -5.41 -7.52
C GLY A 87 7.58 -6.63 -7.88
N ILE A 88 7.27 -6.73 -9.17
CA ILE A 88 6.49 -7.84 -9.73
C ILE A 88 7.38 -9.11 -9.76
N PRO A 89 6.91 -10.27 -9.28
CA PRO A 89 7.64 -11.53 -9.39
C PRO A 89 8.02 -11.86 -10.84
N GLN A 90 9.21 -12.44 -11.04
CA GLN A 90 9.73 -12.76 -12.38
C GLN A 90 8.76 -13.58 -13.26
N PRO A 91 8.01 -14.59 -12.75
CA PRO A 91 7.01 -15.30 -13.55
C PRO A 91 5.90 -14.42 -14.10
N MET A 92 5.45 -13.44 -13.31
CA MET A 92 4.40 -12.52 -13.71
C MET A 92 4.93 -11.45 -14.67
N LEU A 93 6.17 -11.00 -14.49
CA LEU A 93 6.85 -10.16 -15.47
C LEU A 93 6.96 -10.84 -16.84
N ARG A 94 7.20 -12.16 -16.88
CA ARG A 94 7.19 -12.94 -18.13
C ARG A 94 5.83 -12.91 -18.81
N LEU A 95 4.73 -13.10 -18.06
CA LEU A 95 3.38 -12.99 -18.62
C LEU A 95 3.13 -11.63 -19.30
N TRP A 96 3.63 -10.55 -18.70
CA TRP A 96 3.54 -9.22 -19.29
C TRP A 96 4.41 -9.08 -20.55
N HIS A 97 5.67 -9.51 -20.50
CA HIS A 97 6.57 -9.47 -21.65
C HIS A 97 6.09 -10.32 -22.83
N ASP A 98 5.48 -11.47 -22.55
CA ASP A 98 4.92 -12.40 -23.54
C ASP A 98 3.56 -11.91 -24.09
N GLY A 99 3.04 -10.78 -23.62
CA GLY A 99 1.75 -10.22 -24.04
C GLY A 99 0.52 -11.00 -23.54
N THR A 100 0.71 -11.91 -22.59
CA THR A 100 -0.36 -12.73 -22.00
C THR A 100 -1.08 -11.97 -20.86
N ALA A 101 -0.41 -10.98 -20.27
CA ALA A 101 -0.97 -10.09 -19.26
C ALA A 101 -0.72 -8.62 -19.62
N GLU A 102 -1.64 -7.75 -19.21
CA GLU A 102 -1.50 -6.30 -19.29
C GLU A 102 -1.13 -5.74 -17.91
N ARG A 103 -0.32 -4.67 -17.92
CA ARG A 103 0.09 -3.96 -16.70
C ARG A 103 -0.57 -2.58 -16.68
N PHE A 104 -1.26 -2.30 -15.58
CA PHE A 104 -1.86 -1.00 -15.31
C PHE A 104 -1.18 -0.35 -14.11
N ASP A 105 -0.44 0.73 -14.36
CA ASP A 105 0.17 1.50 -13.28
C ASP A 105 -0.85 2.50 -12.72
N ILE A 106 -1.22 2.33 -11.46
CA ILE A 106 -2.16 3.20 -10.77
C ILE A 106 -1.38 4.35 -10.11
N ALA A 107 -1.56 5.56 -10.63
CA ALA A 107 -1.04 6.77 -10.02
C ALA A 107 -1.94 7.25 -8.87
N PRO A 108 -1.40 8.06 -7.92
CA PRO A 108 -2.24 8.83 -7.01
C PRO A 108 -3.25 9.68 -7.77
N LEU A 109 -4.39 9.96 -7.15
CA LEU A 109 -5.42 10.81 -7.76
C LEU A 109 -4.85 12.19 -8.06
N THR A 110 -5.17 12.69 -9.24
CA THR A 110 -5.00 14.12 -9.56
C THR A 110 -5.98 14.96 -8.74
N LEU A 111 -5.74 16.28 -8.66
CA LEU A 111 -6.66 17.19 -7.97
C LEU A 111 -8.09 17.12 -8.53
N GLU A 112 -8.24 16.99 -9.85
CA GLU A 112 -9.55 16.89 -10.52
C GLU A 112 -10.27 15.58 -10.18
N GLN A 113 -9.54 14.46 -10.18
CA GLN A 113 -10.08 13.17 -9.76
C GLN A 113 -10.42 13.16 -8.26
N GLY A 114 -9.59 13.82 -7.42
CA GLY A 114 -9.86 14.00 -6.00
C GLY A 114 -11.12 14.81 -5.74
N HIS A 115 -11.32 15.91 -6.48
CA HIS A 115 -12.56 16.69 -6.45
C HIS A 115 -13.76 15.84 -6.84
N SER A 116 -13.67 15.11 -7.94
CA SER A 116 -14.74 14.21 -8.41
C SER A 116 -15.09 13.14 -7.38
N LEU A 117 -14.09 12.60 -6.67
CA LEU A 117 -14.31 11.65 -5.58
C LEU A 117 -15.03 12.32 -4.40
N CYS A 118 -14.66 13.54 -4.02
CA CYS A 118 -15.34 14.28 -2.95
C CYS A 118 -16.82 14.51 -3.29
N GLU A 119 -17.15 14.91 -4.51
CA GLU A 119 -18.53 15.10 -4.96
C GLU A 119 -19.33 13.79 -4.96
N ALA A 120 -18.72 12.70 -5.44
CA ALA A 120 -19.34 11.38 -5.43
C ALA A 120 -19.61 10.87 -4.01
N LEU A 121 -18.72 11.14 -3.05
CA LEU A 121 -18.89 10.74 -1.65
C LEU A 121 -19.94 11.57 -0.92
N LEU A 122 -20.01 12.87 -1.20
CA LEU A 122 -20.90 13.82 -0.50
C LEU A 122 -22.26 14.01 -1.19
N GLY A 123 -22.43 13.48 -2.41
CA GLY A 123 -23.68 13.55 -3.16
C GLY A 123 -24.08 14.97 -3.58
N GLY A 124 -23.11 15.85 -3.81
CA GLY A 124 -23.36 17.25 -4.18
C GLY A 124 -22.08 18.00 -4.55
N THR A 125 -22.24 19.24 -5.00
CA THR A 125 -21.12 20.09 -5.42
C THR A 125 -20.23 20.44 -4.24
N VAL A 126 -18.92 20.31 -4.42
CA VAL A 126 -17.92 20.64 -3.39
C VAL A 126 -17.16 21.90 -3.82
N LEU A 127 -16.93 22.81 -2.87
CA LEU A 127 -16.10 23.99 -3.13
C LEU A 127 -14.68 23.56 -3.52
N ASN A 128 -14.13 24.11 -4.62
CA ASN A 128 -12.79 23.77 -5.12
C ASN A 128 -11.70 23.87 -4.05
N SER A 129 -11.77 24.86 -3.15
CA SER A 129 -10.78 25.01 -2.07
C SER A 129 -10.89 23.91 -1.02
N THR A 130 -12.11 23.45 -0.71
CA THR A 130 -12.35 22.33 0.20
C THR A 130 -11.89 21.01 -0.41
N ALA A 131 -12.17 20.75 -1.69
CA ALA A 131 -11.64 19.58 -2.37
C ALA A 131 -10.10 19.59 -2.43
N ARG A 132 -9.51 20.76 -2.68
CA ARG A 132 -8.04 20.94 -2.67
C ARG A 132 -7.44 20.68 -1.29
N GLU A 133 -8.05 21.18 -0.23
CA GLU A 133 -7.62 20.95 1.16
C GLU A 133 -7.54 19.44 1.45
N PHE A 134 -8.62 18.69 1.21
CA PHE A 134 -8.60 17.23 1.41
C PHE A 134 -7.62 16.50 0.48
N TRP A 135 -7.50 16.94 -0.77
CA TRP A 135 -6.56 16.34 -1.72
C TRP A 135 -5.10 16.56 -1.27
N GLN A 136 -4.76 17.75 -0.80
CA GLN A 136 -3.44 18.06 -0.24
C GLN A 136 -3.16 17.25 1.03
N GLU A 137 -4.12 17.20 1.95
CA GLU A 137 -3.99 16.40 3.17
C GLU A 137 -3.82 14.90 2.87
N SER A 138 -4.52 14.36 1.88
CA SER A 138 -4.41 12.95 1.48
C SER A 138 -3.22 12.62 0.58
N GLY A 139 -2.53 13.61 0.00
CA GLY A 139 -1.47 13.39 -0.99
C GLY A 139 -1.96 12.67 -2.26
N GLY A 140 -3.24 12.81 -2.61
CA GLY A 140 -3.87 12.06 -3.71
C GLY A 140 -4.14 10.57 -3.42
N ASN A 141 -3.95 10.11 -2.19
CA ASN A 141 -4.27 8.74 -1.80
C ASN A 141 -5.79 8.58 -1.63
N THR A 142 -6.42 7.77 -2.49
CA THR A 142 -7.87 7.51 -2.49
C THR A 142 -8.41 7.06 -1.14
N LEU A 143 -7.69 6.18 -0.44
CA LEU A 143 -8.11 5.66 0.87
C LEU A 143 -8.11 6.77 1.92
N LEU A 144 -7.01 7.55 2.00
CA LEU A 144 -6.91 8.66 2.94
C LEU A 144 -7.95 9.75 2.63
N LEU A 145 -8.12 10.09 1.34
CA LEU A 145 -9.09 11.09 0.90
C LEU A 145 -10.51 10.70 1.31
N LYS A 146 -10.91 9.44 1.04
CA LYS A 146 -12.21 8.91 1.45
C LYS A 146 -12.39 8.97 2.97
N THR A 147 -11.38 8.56 3.73
CA THR A 147 -11.43 8.59 5.19
C THR A 147 -11.60 10.01 5.71
N LEU A 148 -10.78 10.96 5.26
CA LEU A 148 -10.84 12.38 5.66
C LEU A 148 -12.21 13.00 5.36
N VAL A 149 -12.75 12.78 4.17
CA VAL A 149 -14.07 13.33 3.77
C VAL A 149 -15.20 12.75 4.63
N LEU A 150 -15.22 11.43 4.82
CA LEU A 150 -16.26 10.77 5.62
C LEU A 150 -16.17 11.14 7.11
N GLU A 151 -14.98 11.38 7.63
CA GLU A 151 -14.77 11.86 9.00
C GLU A 151 -15.19 13.32 9.17
N ALA A 152 -14.84 14.18 8.21
CA ALA A 152 -15.25 15.58 8.23
C ALA A 152 -16.77 15.72 8.13
N GLN A 153 -17.43 14.85 7.36
CA GLN A 153 -18.88 14.75 7.32
C GLN A 153 -19.46 14.30 8.66
N ARG A 154 -18.91 13.24 9.28
CA ARG A 154 -19.39 12.70 10.56
C ARG A 154 -19.17 13.65 11.75
N SER A 155 -18.07 14.39 11.75
CA SER A 155 -17.74 15.36 12.81
C SER A 155 -18.44 16.71 12.66
N GLY A 156 -19.14 16.94 11.54
CA GLY A 156 -19.84 18.21 11.26
C GLY A 156 -18.91 19.36 10.87
N THR A 157 -17.64 19.07 10.57
CA THR A 157 -16.68 20.05 10.02
C THR A 157 -16.90 20.30 8.53
N LEU A 158 -17.61 19.40 7.84
CA LEU A 158 -18.20 19.65 6.53
C LEU A 158 -19.65 20.12 6.68
N ILE A 159 -19.93 21.33 6.21
CA ILE A 159 -21.28 21.89 6.19
C ILE A 159 -21.73 22.14 4.76
N GLN A 160 -23.03 21.96 4.52
CA GLN A 160 -23.64 22.28 3.24
C GLN A 160 -24.33 23.64 3.32
N ARG A 161 -23.95 24.58 2.45
CA ARG A 161 -24.60 25.89 2.31
C ARG A 161 -25.04 26.07 0.86
N HIS A 162 -26.32 26.32 0.65
CA HIS A 162 -26.91 26.51 -0.68
C HIS A 162 -26.58 25.38 -1.66
N GLY A 163 -26.56 24.12 -1.18
CA GLY A 163 -26.24 22.95 -2.01
C GLY A 163 -24.74 22.71 -2.23
N VAL A 164 -23.87 23.61 -1.78
CA VAL A 164 -22.41 23.48 -1.89
C VAL A 164 -21.81 23.07 -0.56
N TRP A 165 -20.95 22.04 -0.59
CA TRP A 165 -20.19 21.58 0.56
C TRP A 165 -18.95 22.43 0.80
N LEU A 166 -18.75 22.83 2.06
CA LEU A 166 -17.60 23.61 2.50
C LEU A 166 -17.07 23.13 3.86
N SER A 167 -15.76 23.10 3.98
CA SER A 167 -15.05 22.80 5.23
C SER A 167 -15.02 24.03 6.14
N THR A 168 -15.27 23.84 7.44
CA THR A 168 -15.12 24.87 8.47
C THR A 168 -13.72 24.93 9.07
N GLY A 169 -12.74 24.21 8.50
CA GLY A 169 -11.32 24.38 8.79
C GLY A 169 -10.84 23.78 10.12
N SER A 170 -11.24 22.55 10.44
CA SER A 170 -10.66 21.81 11.56
C SER A 170 -10.06 20.51 11.03
N ASN A 171 -8.74 20.36 11.17
CA ASN A 171 -8.03 19.17 10.76
C ASN A 171 -8.42 18.01 11.71
N VAL A 172 -9.44 17.25 11.34
CA VAL A 172 -9.97 16.16 12.15
C VAL A 172 -8.98 15.00 12.09
N ARG A 173 -8.05 14.95 13.05
CA ARG A 173 -7.27 13.73 13.32
C ARG A 173 -8.12 12.76 14.12
N SER A 174 -8.95 12.00 13.42
CA SER A 174 -9.82 11.01 14.04
C SER A 174 -9.06 9.72 14.40
N LEU A 175 -9.65 8.90 15.27
CA LEU A 175 -9.16 7.57 15.62
C LEU A 175 -9.11 6.64 14.39
N GLU A 176 -10.05 6.76 13.47
CA GLU A 176 -10.10 5.95 12.24
C GLU A 176 -8.94 6.29 11.30
N LEU A 177 -8.71 7.58 11.01
CA LEU A 177 -7.54 8.05 10.27
C LEU A 177 -6.23 7.58 10.92
N THR A 178 -6.13 7.70 12.24
CA THR A 178 -4.95 7.24 12.99
C THR A 178 -4.75 5.73 12.84
N ALA A 179 -5.83 4.93 12.85
CA ALA A 179 -5.75 3.48 12.65
C ALA A 179 -5.29 3.13 11.24
N VAL A 180 -5.81 3.80 10.21
CA VAL A 180 -5.39 3.61 8.81
C VAL A 180 -3.91 3.92 8.63
N VAL A 181 -3.46 5.06 9.18
CA VAL A 181 -2.05 5.46 9.14
C VAL A 181 -1.18 4.47 9.88
N LYS A 182 -1.56 4.04 11.09
CA LYS A 182 -0.81 3.05 11.87
C LYS A 182 -0.62 1.74 11.10
N VAL A 183 -1.66 1.24 10.43
CA VAL A 183 -1.56 0.02 9.62
C VAL A 183 -0.57 0.19 8.47
N GLN A 184 -0.55 1.35 7.82
CA GLN A 184 0.44 1.65 6.78
C GLN A 184 1.86 1.74 7.36
N LEU A 185 2.03 2.41 8.50
CA LEU A 185 3.32 2.57 9.17
C LEU A 185 3.85 1.26 9.78
N MET A 186 3.02 0.24 10.01
CA MET A 186 3.49 -1.09 10.41
C MET A 186 4.21 -1.85 9.29
N ARG A 187 4.03 -1.45 8.02
CA ARG A 187 4.69 -2.08 6.87
C ARG A 187 6.12 -1.55 6.64
N ILE A 188 6.55 -0.51 7.36
CA ILE A 188 7.88 0.08 7.23
C ILE A 188 8.79 -0.28 8.42
N SER A 189 10.09 -0.29 8.17
CA SER A 189 11.12 -0.56 9.17
C SER A 189 11.07 0.43 10.36
N ALA A 190 11.77 0.11 11.45
CA ALA A 190 11.85 1.01 12.60
C ALA A 190 12.64 2.29 12.23
N GLU A 191 13.71 2.11 11.48
CA GLU A 191 14.57 3.16 10.95
C GLU A 191 13.81 4.04 9.95
N GLY A 192 12.98 3.42 9.10
CA GLY A 192 12.05 4.12 8.20
C GLY A 192 11.04 4.98 8.95
N ARG A 193 10.50 4.49 10.07
CA ARG A 193 9.59 5.27 10.93
C ARG A 193 10.30 6.46 11.59
N GLU A 194 11.53 6.27 12.04
CA GLU A 194 12.35 7.33 12.61
C GLU A 194 12.67 8.42 11.56
N ALA A 195 13.10 8.02 10.36
CA ALA A 195 13.30 8.92 9.22
C ALA A 195 12.03 9.70 8.87
N LEU A 196 10.88 9.02 8.82
CA LEU A 196 9.59 9.63 8.50
C LEU A 196 9.19 10.67 9.54
N ASN A 197 9.39 10.36 10.84
CA ASN A 197 9.12 11.29 11.94
C ASN A 197 10.06 12.50 11.90
N LEU A 198 11.33 12.31 11.56
CA LEU A 198 12.27 13.40 11.38
C LEU A 198 11.87 14.34 10.24
N ILE A 199 11.48 13.77 9.09
CA ILE A 199 10.98 14.55 7.94
C ILE A 199 9.70 15.29 8.32
N ALA A 200 8.77 14.62 9.01
CA ALA A 200 7.53 15.25 9.47
C ALA A 200 7.75 16.49 10.35
N LEU A 201 8.80 16.49 11.17
CA LEU A 201 9.10 17.57 12.10
C LEU A 201 9.80 18.77 11.44
N ALA A 202 10.57 18.54 10.37
CA ALA A 202 11.48 19.54 9.81
C ALA A 202 11.29 19.77 8.30
N GLU A 203 10.23 19.25 7.68
CA GLU A 203 10.04 19.37 6.23
C GLU A 203 9.98 20.83 5.74
N PRO A 204 10.66 21.15 4.62
CA PRO A 204 11.52 20.29 3.81
C PRO A 204 12.90 20.05 4.45
N VAL A 205 13.38 18.79 4.44
CA VAL A 205 14.69 18.41 5.02
C VAL A 205 15.66 17.93 3.94
N ASP A 206 16.93 18.30 4.02
CA ASP A 206 17.96 17.78 3.11
C ASP A 206 18.11 16.26 3.24
N ARG A 207 18.16 15.54 2.11
CA ARG A 207 18.32 14.07 2.08
C ARG A 207 19.54 13.60 2.88
N SER A 208 20.65 14.34 2.82
CA SER A 208 21.88 14.00 3.53
C SER A 208 21.67 13.94 5.04
N ILE A 209 20.96 14.92 5.62
CA ILE A 209 20.68 14.97 7.07
C ILE A 209 19.87 13.75 7.50
N VAL A 210 18.84 13.39 6.73
CA VAL A 210 18.01 12.21 7.04
C VAL A 210 18.81 10.91 6.91
N SER A 211 19.64 10.82 5.87
CA SER A 211 20.52 9.65 5.65
C SER A 211 21.57 9.51 6.75
N ASP A 212 22.11 10.61 7.27
CA ASP A 212 23.12 10.58 8.34
C ASP A 212 22.52 10.11 9.67
N ILE A 213 21.25 10.42 9.94
CA ILE A 213 20.58 10.09 11.21
C ILE A 213 19.93 8.70 11.15
N ALA A 214 19.13 8.44 10.12
CA ALA A 214 18.30 7.22 10.02
C ALA A 214 18.84 6.19 9.00
N GLY A 215 19.88 6.54 8.25
CA GLY A 215 20.50 5.68 7.25
C GLY A 215 19.89 5.80 5.85
N GLU A 216 20.74 5.63 4.84
CA GLU A 216 20.35 5.59 3.43
C GLU A 216 19.31 4.50 3.09
N PRO A 217 19.34 3.29 3.69
CA PRO A 217 18.30 2.27 3.47
C PRO A 217 16.90 2.75 3.88
N ALA A 218 16.78 3.50 4.97
CA ALA A 218 15.51 4.04 5.45
C ALA A 218 14.97 5.12 4.49
N VAL A 219 15.82 6.05 4.05
CA VAL A 219 15.45 7.06 3.04
C VAL A 219 14.99 6.40 1.74
N LYS A 220 15.71 5.36 1.30
CA LYS A 220 15.33 4.58 0.12
C LYS A 220 13.97 3.93 0.33
N GLU A 221 13.75 3.20 1.42
CA GLU A 221 12.46 2.57 1.74
C GLU A 221 11.31 3.59 1.67
N LEU A 222 11.44 4.77 2.27
CA LEU A 222 10.40 5.80 2.26
C LEU A 222 10.07 6.30 0.84
N LEU A 223 11.08 6.46 -0.02
CA LEU A 223 10.89 6.84 -1.43
C LEU A 223 10.24 5.69 -2.21
N GLU A 224 10.64 4.45 -1.94
CA GLU A 224 10.10 3.25 -2.58
C GLU A 224 8.61 3.04 -2.25
N GLN A 225 8.24 3.27 -0.99
CA GLN A 225 6.87 3.18 -0.50
C GLN A 225 6.02 4.43 -0.81
N ARG A 226 6.59 5.43 -1.49
CA ARG A 226 5.94 6.72 -1.79
C ARG A 226 5.33 7.38 -0.55
N LEU A 227 6.06 7.36 0.56
CA LEU A 227 5.70 8.11 1.77
C LEU A 227 6.32 9.51 1.75
N VAL A 228 7.41 9.68 1.00
CA VAL A 228 8.13 10.94 0.84
C VAL A 228 8.35 11.25 -0.63
N VAL A 229 8.33 12.54 -0.97
CA VAL A 229 8.74 13.07 -2.26
C VAL A 229 10.11 13.73 -2.14
N GLN A 230 10.90 13.60 -3.20
CA GLN A 230 12.21 14.24 -3.31
C GLN A 230 12.15 15.37 -4.35
N SER A 231 12.76 16.52 -4.04
CA SER A 231 12.89 17.61 -5.01
C SER A 231 13.93 17.29 -6.09
N VAL A 232 13.72 17.85 -7.30
CA VAL A 232 14.60 17.65 -8.46
C VAL A 232 15.65 18.77 -8.52
N ASP A 233 16.33 19.00 -7.40
CA ASP A 233 17.33 20.06 -7.26
C ASP A 233 18.73 19.49 -7.03
N SER A 234 19.76 20.31 -7.23
CA SER A 234 21.16 19.94 -6.96
C SER A 234 21.41 19.52 -5.50
N GLN A 235 20.60 20.01 -4.57
CA GLN A 235 20.52 19.55 -3.18
C GLN A 235 19.11 19.02 -2.94
N PRO A 236 18.92 17.69 -3.02
CA PRO A 236 17.59 17.14 -2.97
C PRO A 236 17.01 17.21 -1.56
N THR A 237 15.87 17.88 -1.43
CA THR A 237 15.11 17.94 -0.18
C THR A 237 14.01 16.89 -0.16
N LEU A 238 13.61 16.46 1.03
CA LEU A 238 12.57 15.48 1.30
C LEU A 238 11.37 16.16 1.98
N ARG A 239 10.17 15.80 1.53
CA ARG A 239 8.89 16.20 2.12
C ARG A 239 7.95 14.99 2.20
N LEU A 240 7.01 15.01 3.12
CA LEU A 240 5.96 13.99 3.16
C LEU A 240 5.07 14.09 1.91
N VAL A 241 4.62 12.94 1.40
CA VAL A 241 3.58 12.91 0.35
C VAL A 241 2.25 13.43 0.90
N SER A 242 2.00 13.21 2.19
CA SER A 242 0.77 13.60 2.87
C SER A 242 1.10 14.06 4.31
N PRO A 243 0.61 15.24 4.73
CA PRO A 243 0.79 15.73 6.10
C PRO A 243 0.22 14.80 7.18
N VAL A 244 -0.72 13.92 6.80
CA VAL A 244 -1.35 12.93 7.70
C VAL A 244 -0.30 12.01 8.35
N TYR A 245 0.81 11.74 7.65
CA TYR A 245 1.91 10.92 8.20
C TYR A 245 2.69 11.60 9.32
N GLY A 246 2.72 12.93 9.36
CA GLY A 246 3.44 13.68 10.40
C GLY A 246 2.69 13.81 11.73
N GLY A 247 1.46 13.27 11.81
CA GLY A 247 0.62 13.31 13.00
C GLY A 247 0.56 12.01 13.79
N ALA A 248 1.21 10.94 13.35
CA ALA A 248 1.16 9.67 14.04
C ALA A 248 1.85 9.80 15.41
N PRO A 249 1.17 9.46 16.53
CA PRO A 249 1.82 9.47 17.84
C PRO A 249 3.02 8.51 17.82
N ALA A 250 4.17 8.97 18.30
CA ALA A 250 5.43 8.21 18.39
C ALA A 250 5.32 6.90 19.20
N ASP A 251 4.19 6.67 19.88
CA ASP A 251 3.87 5.42 20.57
C ASP A 251 3.40 4.33 19.58
N CYS A 252 4.35 3.80 18.81
CA CYS A 252 4.31 2.42 18.37
C CYS A 252 5.05 1.55 19.41
N PRO A 253 4.47 0.44 19.90
CA PRO A 253 5.14 -0.41 20.88
C PRO A 253 6.35 -1.06 20.21
N GLY A 254 7.56 -0.67 20.60
CA GLY A 254 8.82 -1.23 20.07
C GLY A 254 10.02 -0.27 20.09
N GLY A 255 9.81 1.03 20.28
CA GLY A 255 10.93 1.99 20.45
C GLY A 255 11.49 1.98 21.88
N PRO A 256 12.82 2.09 22.07
CA PRO A 256 13.39 2.23 23.40
C PRO A 256 12.90 3.53 24.04
N LYS A 257 12.38 3.41 25.27
CA LYS A 257 11.94 4.53 26.11
C LYS A 257 13.08 5.55 26.22
N PRO A 258 12.86 6.85 25.97
CA PRO A 258 13.90 7.86 26.13
C PRO A 258 14.41 7.89 27.58
N PRO A 259 15.71 8.12 27.81
CA PRO A 259 16.24 8.23 29.16
C PRO A 259 15.57 9.40 29.87
N ALA A 260 15.07 9.13 31.08
CA ALA A 260 14.49 10.15 31.93
C ALA A 260 15.53 11.25 32.18
N ALA A 261 15.18 12.50 31.83
CA ALA A 261 16.00 13.65 32.16
C ALA A 261 16.21 13.73 33.68
N PRO A 262 17.43 14.04 34.16
CA PRO A 262 17.66 14.26 35.57
C PRO A 262 16.88 15.50 36.02
N ALA A 263 16.11 15.35 37.10
CA ALA A 263 15.43 16.44 37.75
C ALA A 263 16.45 17.47 38.22
N ALA A 264 16.38 18.68 37.66
CA ALA A 264 17.04 19.84 38.20
C ALA A 264 16.16 20.42 39.31
N CYS A 265 16.58 20.23 40.56
CA CYS A 265 16.42 21.14 41.70
C CYS A 265 17.33 20.67 42.84
#